data_AF-A0ABD4EJA5-F1
#
_entry.id   AF-A0ABD4EJA5-F1
#
_cell.length_a   1.000
_cell.length_b   1.000
_cell.length_c   1.000
_cell.angle_alpha   90.00
_cell.angle_beta   90.00
_cell.angle_gamma   90.00
#
_symmetry.space_group_name_H-M   'P 1'
#
loop_
_entity.id
_entity.type
_entity.pdbx_description
1 polymer ?
#
loop_
_entity_poly.entity_id
_entity_poly.type
_entity_poly.pdbx_seq_one_letter_code
_entity_poly.pdbx_strand_id
1 'polypeptide(L)'
;MSEGIYIQLVAILAALGWTFLQVCCLFIATQCVFGIVNLGSNSSSIREKILLHAVTGAFYSLFILPFISLGMFYFATINIQGWYELKPSIWVFVTWCVGLFMFFFFISLTEWLCDLVKINKRNV
;
A
#
# COMPACT_ATOMS: atom_id res chain seq x y z
N MET A 1 29.49 29.28 -5.90
CA MET A 1 29.83 28.20 -4.95
C MET A 1 28.73 27.92 -3.91
N SER A 2 27.78 28.84 -3.69
CA SER A 2 26.71 28.69 -2.67
C SER A 2 25.49 27.89 -3.15
N GLU A 3 25.09 27.98 -4.43
CA GLU A 3 23.89 27.33 -4.97
C GLU A 3 23.91 25.80 -4.94
N GLY A 4 25.08 25.17 -5.14
CA GLY A 4 25.21 23.71 -5.13
C GLY A 4 24.93 23.08 -3.75
N ILE A 5 25.29 23.79 -2.67
CA ILE A 5 25.07 23.33 -1.30
C ILE A 5 23.56 23.36 -0.97
N TYR A 6 22.84 24.38 -1.41
CA TYR A 6 21.39 24.47 -1.20
C TYR A 6 20.65 23.35 -1.92
N ILE A 7 20.99 23.06 -3.18
CA ILE A 7 20.35 21.99 -3.97
C ILE A 7 20.56 20.63 -3.31
N GLN A 8 21.79 20.34 -2.84
CA GLN A 8 22.07 19.11 -2.11
C GLN A 8 21.32 19.02 -0.78
N LEU A 9 21.24 20.11 -0.01
CA LEU A 9 20.50 20.13 1.25
C LEU A 9 19.01 19.80 1.03
N VAL A 10 18.39 20.40 0.01
CA VAL A 10 16.99 20.16 -0.34
C VAL A 10 16.79 18.72 -0.80
N ALA A 11 17.71 18.15 -1.57
CA ALA A 11 17.67 16.74 -1.98
C ALA A 11 17.75 15.78 -0.78
N ILE A 12 18.60 16.07 0.21
CA ILE A 12 18.72 15.29 1.44
C ILE A 12 17.43 15.38 2.27
N LEU A 13 16.88 16.58 2.45
CA LEU A 13 15.60 16.79 3.14
C LEU A 13 14.46 16.04 2.44
N ALA A 14 14.41 16.06 1.11
CA ALA A 14 13.43 15.35 0.33
C ALA A 14 13.57 13.82 0.48
N ALA A 15 14.80 13.28 0.46
CA ALA A 15 15.06 11.86 0.69
C ALA A 15 14.69 11.40 2.10
N LEU A 16 14.98 12.22 3.11
CA LEU A 16 14.58 11.95 4.50
C LEU A 16 13.06 11.94 4.65
N GLY A 17 12.38 12.96 4.10
CA GLY A 17 10.92 13.05 4.12
C GLY A 17 10.27 11.88 3.38
N TRP A 18 10.80 11.49 2.23
CA TRP A 18 10.29 10.35 1.47
C TRP A 18 10.49 9.03 2.22
N THR A 19 11.67 8.83 2.81
CA THR A 19 11.97 7.63 3.60
C THR A 19 11.04 7.51 4.80
N PHE A 20 10.80 8.62 5.51
CA PHE A 20 9.85 8.66 6.61
C PHE A 20 8.43 8.31 6.15
N LEU A 21 7.99 8.88 5.02
CA LEU A 21 6.69 8.56 4.42
C LEU A 21 6.55 7.06 4.10
N GLN A 22 7.58 6.44 3.50
CA GLN A 22 7.53 5.01 3.19
C GLN A 22 7.51 4.14 4.45
N VAL A 23 8.20 4.55 5.52
CA VAL A 23 8.13 3.87 6.83
C VAL A 23 6.70 3.93 7.39
N CYS A 24 6.03 5.09 7.31
CA CYS A 24 4.63 5.21 7.68
C CYS A 24 3.72 4.30 6.83
N CYS A 25 3.96 4.22 5.52
CA CYS A 25 3.21 3.33 4.62
C CYS A 25 3.38 1.86 5.03
N LEU A 26 4.61 1.43 5.31
CA LEU A 26 4.88 0.06 5.79
C LEU A 26 4.25 -0.22 7.14
N PHE A 27 4.22 0.76 8.04
CA PHE A 27 3.54 0.63 9.33
C PHE A 27 2.04 0.38 9.12
N ILE A 28 1.38 1.20 8.28
CA ILE A 28 -0.04 1.03 7.94
C ILE A 28 -0.28 -0.34 7.28
N ALA A 29 0.55 -0.70 6.29
CA ALA A 29 0.44 -1.99 5.61
C ALA A 29 0.57 -3.15 6.60
N THR A 30 1.48 -3.07 7.59
CA THR A 30 1.63 -4.10 8.62
C THR A 30 0.37 -4.26 9.48
N GLN A 31 -0.31 -3.16 9.82
CA GLN A 31 -1.58 -3.23 10.57
C GLN A 31 -2.69 -3.93 9.76
N CYS A 32 -2.62 -3.92 8.42
CA CYS A 32 -3.58 -4.63 7.57
C CYS A 32 -3.52 -6.16 7.73
N VAL A 33 -2.43 -6.74 8.26
CA VAL A 33 -2.32 -8.18 8.56
C VAL A 33 -3.46 -8.64 9.49
N PHE A 34 -3.81 -7.84 10.49
CA PHE A 34 -4.87 -8.18 11.43
C PHE A 34 -6.23 -8.33 10.74
N GLY A 35 -6.50 -7.53 9.71
CA GLY A 35 -7.71 -7.64 8.89
C GLY A 35 -7.80 -8.96 8.12
N ILE A 36 -6.66 -9.46 7.62
CA ILE A 36 -6.59 -10.72 6.86
C ILE A 36 -6.79 -11.93 7.76
N VAL A 37 -6.13 -11.95 8.92
CA VAL A 37 -6.25 -13.04 9.90
C VAL A 37 -7.71 -13.22 10.35
N ASN A 38 -8.43 -12.12 10.53
CA ASN A 38 -9.84 -12.15 10.92
C ASN A 38 -10.76 -12.73 9.82
N LEU A 39 -10.41 -12.57 8.55
CA LEU A 39 -11.15 -13.11 7.41
C LEU A 39 -10.88 -14.60 7.17
N GLY A 40 -9.63 -15.04 7.35
CA GLY A 40 -9.23 -16.42 7.12
C GLY A 40 -9.92 -17.44 8.05
N SER A 41 -10.33 -17.01 9.25
CA SER A 41 -11.00 -17.89 10.23
C SER A 41 -12.46 -18.24 9.88
N ASN A 42 -13.12 -17.44 9.04
CA ASN A 42 -14.57 -17.54 8.77
C ASN A 42 -14.92 -18.05 7.37
N SER A 43 -13.94 -18.29 6.49
CA SER A 43 -14.18 -18.63 5.08
C SER A 43 -14.58 -20.10 4.88
N SER A 44 -15.82 -20.37 4.48
CA SER A 44 -16.34 -21.72 4.16
C SER A 44 -16.71 -21.92 2.68
N SER A 45 -16.89 -20.85 1.90
CA SER A 45 -17.34 -20.91 0.51
C SER A 45 -16.23 -20.64 -0.53
N ILE A 46 -16.40 -21.14 -1.76
CA ILE A 46 -15.47 -20.90 -2.89
C ILE A 46 -15.32 -19.40 -3.20
N ARG A 47 -16.41 -18.63 -3.08
CA ARG A 47 -16.40 -17.17 -3.27
C ARG A 47 -15.53 -16.46 -2.24
N GLU A 48 -15.64 -16.85 -0.97
CA GLU A 48 -14.79 -16.31 0.10
C GLU A 48 -13.32 -16.64 -0.11
N LYS A 49 -12.99 -17.84 -0.64
CA LYS A 49 -11.60 -18.21 -0.96
C LYS A 49 -10.98 -17.34 -2.06
N ILE A 50 -11.72 -17.04 -3.13
CA ILE A 50 -11.24 -16.17 -4.22
C ILE A 50 -10.99 -14.76 -3.69
N LEU A 51 -11.92 -14.26 -2.87
CA LEU A 51 -11.85 -12.92 -2.33
C LEU A 51 -10.74 -12.78 -1.27
N LEU A 52 -10.52 -13.82 -0.46
CA LEU A 52 -9.36 -13.91 0.44
C LEU A 52 -8.03 -13.88 -0.33
N HIS A 53 -7.95 -14.56 -1.48
CA HIS A 53 -6.79 -14.48 -2.38
C HIS A 53 -6.57 -13.06 -2.92
N ALA A 54 -7.64 -12.38 -3.34
CA ALA A 54 -7.56 -10.99 -3.80
C ALA A 54 -7.09 -10.03 -2.70
N VAL A 55 -7.63 -10.14 -1.49
CA VAL A 55 -7.22 -9.37 -0.30
C VAL A 55 -5.75 -9.64 0.04
N THR A 56 -5.33 -10.90 0.00
CA THR A 56 -3.94 -11.30 0.25
C THR A 56 -2.98 -10.73 -0.80
N GLY A 57 -3.37 -10.75 -2.07
CA GLY A 57 -2.59 -10.13 -3.15
C GLY A 57 -2.50 -8.60 -3.01
N ALA A 58 -3.59 -7.94 -2.63
CA ALA A 58 -3.59 -6.50 -2.34
C ALA A 58 -2.67 -6.16 -1.16
N PHE A 59 -2.65 -6.99 -0.12
CA PHE A 59 -1.75 -6.85 1.02
C PHE A 59 -0.27 -6.96 0.65
N TYR A 60 0.11 -7.99 -0.12
CA TYR A 60 1.50 -8.09 -0.59
C TYR A 60 1.90 -6.90 -1.45
N SER A 61 0.98 -6.40 -2.28
CA SER A 61 1.20 -5.18 -3.06
C SER A 61 1.46 -3.97 -2.15
N LEU A 62 0.65 -3.81 -1.10
CA LEU A 62 0.83 -2.76 -0.08
C LEU A 62 2.17 -2.84 0.67
N PHE A 63 2.72 -4.04 0.80
CA PHE A 63 4.00 -4.26 1.47
C PHE A 63 5.19 -3.99 0.55
N ILE A 64 5.10 -4.37 -0.74
CA ILE A 64 6.22 -4.29 -1.69
C ILE A 64 6.35 -2.88 -2.30
N LEU A 65 5.24 -2.22 -2.63
CA LEU A 65 5.23 -0.93 -3.32
C LEU A 65 5.99 0.19 -2.57
N PRO A 66 5.97 0.28 -1.22
CA PRO A 66 6.77 1.27 -0.49
C PRO A 66 8.28 1.09 -0.71
N PHE A 67 8.78 -0.15 -0.79
CA PHE A 67 10.18 -0.44 -1.09
C PHE A 67 10.54 -0.06 -2.52
N ILE A 68 9.66 -0.34 -3.48
CA ILE A 68 9.85 0.07 -4.88
C ILE A 68 9.88 1.60 -4.99
N SER A 69 8.94 2.29 -4.33
CA SER A 69 8.88 3.75 -4.29
C SER A 69 10.14 4.34 -3.66
N LEU A 70 10.63 3.76 -2.57
CA LEU A 70 11.86 4.17 -1.91
C LEU A 70 13.08 4.01 -2.83
N GLY A 71 13.23 2.84 -3.45
CA GLY A 71 14.34 2.54 -4.35
C GLY A 71 14.39 3.47 -5.56
N MET A 72 13.26 3.71 -6.21
CA MET A 72 13.18 4.64 -7.33
C MET A 72 13.46 6.08 -6.90
N PHE A 73 13.02 6.48 -5.71
CA PHE A 73 13.29 7.81 -5.18
C PHE A 73 14.79 7.97 -4.96
N TYR A 74 15.44 7.07 -4.23
CA TYR A 74 16.90 7.13 -4.02
C TYR A 74 17.69 7.13 -5.32
N PHE A 75 17.30 6.30 -6.30
CA PHE A 75 17.95 6.27 -7.60
C PHE A 75 17.86 7.61 -8.33
N ALA A 76 16.69 8.25 -8.32
CA ALA A 76 16.49 9.58 -8.90
C ALA A 76 17.22 10.68 -8.13
N THR A 77 17.26 10.62 -6.79
CA THR A 77 17.91 11.64 -5.97
C THR A 77 19.44 11.63 -6.10
N ILE A 78 20.06 10.45 -6.27
CA ILE A 78 21.52 10.34 -6.46
C ILE A 78 21.96 10.87 -7.83
N ASN A 79 21.11 10.76 -8.84
CA ASN A 79 21.41 11.17 -10.22
C ASN A 79 20.73 12.48 -10.62
N ILE A 80 20.29 13.29 -9.65
CA ILE A 80 19.31 14.34 -9.90
C ILE A 80 19.84 15.40 -10.88
N GLN A 81 19.34 15.35 -12.12
CA GLN A 81 19.54 16.41 -13.12
C GLN A 81 18.34 17.37 -13.15
N GLY A 82 17.16 16.89 -12.71
CA GLY A 82 15.96 17.70 -12.52
C GLY A 82 14.87 17.00 -11.71
N TRP A 83 14.03 17.80 -11.03
CA TRP A 83 12.96 17.32 -10.14
C TRP A 83 11.90 16.44 -10.82
N TYR A 84 11.80 16.47 -12.15
CA TYR A 84 10.87 15.63 -12.90
C TYR A 84 11.23 14.14 -12.83
N GLU A 85 12.47 13.79 -12.51
CA GLU A 85 12.95 12.40 -12.39
C GLU A 85 12.35 11.68 -11.17
N LEU A 86 11.74 12.43 -10.24
CA LEU A 86 11.04 11.90 -9.07
C LEU A 86 9.59 11.48 -9.38
N LYS A 87 9.06 11.83 -10.56
CA LYS A 87 7.69 11.48 -10.99
C LYS A 87 7.38 9.98 -10.87
N PRO A 88 8.26 9.03 -11.26
CA PRO A 88 7.99 7.61 -11.12
C PRO A 88 7.76 7.17 -9.67
N SER A 89 8.53 7.71 -8.73
CA SER A 89 8.40 7.40 -7.30
C SER A 89 7.07 7.88 -6.73
N ILE A 90 6.64 9.08 -7.14
CA ILE A 90 5.33 9.65 -6.80
C ILE A 90 4.22 8.78 -7.39
N TRP A 91 4.35 8.32 -8.64
CA TRP A 91 3.38 7.42 -9.26
C TRP A 91 3.23 6.11 -8.50
N VAL A 92 4.33 5.51 -8.05
CA VAL A 92 4.27 4.29 -7.23
C VAL A 92 3.62 4.54 -5.88
N PHE A 93 3.81 5.73 -5.29
CA PHE A 93 3.08 6.12 -4.09
C PHE A 93 1.57 6.27 -4.33
N VAL A 94 1.16 6.87 -5.46
CA VAL A 94 -0.26 6.94 -5.85
C VAL A 94 -0.83 5.53 -6.03
N THR A 95 -0.10 4.62 -6.68
CA THR A 95 -0.50 3.22 -6.83
C THR A 95 -0.64 2.52 -5.47
N TRP A 96 0.22 2.85 -4.50
CA TRP A 96 0.09 2.35 -3.13
C TRP A 96 -1.21 2.83 -2.46
N CYS A 97 -1.56 4.12 -2.60
CA CYS A 97 -2.83 4.65 -2.10
C CYS A 97 -4.05 3.95 -2.72
N VAL A 98 -4.03 3.70 -4.04
CA VAL A 98 -5.09 2.96 -4.73
C VAL A 98 -5.15 1.51 -4.23
N GLY A 99 -4.00 0.86 -4.03
CA GLY A 99 -3.92 -0.47 -3.43
C GLY A 99 -4.54 -0.52 -2.03
N LEU A 100 -4.35 0.54 -1.22
CA LEU A 100 -4.90 0.64 0.12
C LEU A 100 -6.42 0.75 0.09
N PHE A 101 -6.94 1.62 -0.79
CA PHE A 101 -8.37 1.75 -1.00
C PHE A 101 -8.99 0.41 -1.45
N MET A 102 -8.38 -0.27 -2.42
CA MET A 102 -8.86 -1.57 -2.90
C MET A 102 -8.83 -2.63 -1.81
N PHE A 103 -7.80 -2.65 -0.96
CA PHE A 103 -7.73 -3.55 0.19
C PHE A 103 -8.96 -3.36 1.10
N PHE A 104 -9.22 -2.14 1.57
CA PHE A 104 -10.37 -1.87 2.43
C PHE A 104 -11.71 -2.16 1.73
N PHE A 105 -11.84 -1.81 0.45
CA PHE A 105 -13.02 -2.12 -0.34
C PHE A 105 -13.31 -3.63 -0.37
N PHE A 106 -12.29 -4.47 -0.58
CA PHE A 106 -12.47 -5.91 -0.56
C PHE A 106 -12.78 -6.46 0.84
N ILE A 107 -12.17 -5.93 1.90
CA ILE A 107 -12.53 -6.30 3.28
C ILE A 107 -14.03 -6.05 3.52
N SER A 108 -14.51 -4.82 3.24
CA SER A 108 -15.92 -4.45 3.42
C SER A 108 -16.88 -5.29 2.58
N LEU A 109 -16.49 -5.62 1.34
CA LEU A 109 -17.28 -6.51 0.49
C LEU A 109 -17.37 -7.92 1.08
N THR A 110 -16.29 -8.40 1.73
CA THR A 110 -16.31 -9.72 2.38
C THR A 110 -17.26 -9.75 3.56
N GLU A 111 -17.20 -8.73 4.42
CA GLU A 111 -18.07 -8.62 5.60
C GLU A 111 -19.54 -8.58 5.20
N TRP A 112 -19.87 -7.75 4.20
CA TRP A 112 -21.23 -7.65 3.67
C TRP A 112 -21.77 -8.98 3.10
N LEU A 113 -20.95 -9.71 2.35
CA LEU A 113 -21.33 -11.03 1.83
C LEU A 113 -21.55 -12.04 2.96
N CYS A 114 -20.71 -12.01 3.99
CA CYS A 114 -20.80 -12.91 5.14
C CYS A 114 -22.11 -12.68 5.93
N ASP A 115 -22.50 -11.42 6.11
CA ASP A 115 -23.77 -11.05 6.76
C ASP A 115 -24.99 -11.48 5.94
N LEU A 116 -24.96 -11.32 4.62
CA LEU A 116 -26.02 -11.81 3.73
C LEU A 116 -26.19 -13.33 3.82
N VAL A 117 -25.09 -14.10 3.84
CA VAL A 117 -25.15 -15.55 3.99
C VAL A 117 -25.74 -15.96 5.34
N LYS A 118 -25.38 -15.27 6.43
CA LYS A 118 -25.95 -15.50 7.77
C LYS A 118 -27.45 -15.20 7.85
N ILE A 119 -27.93 -14.20 7.11
CA ILE A 119 -29.36 -13.88 7.05
C ILE A 119 -30.10 -14.98 6.28
N ASN A 120 -29.57 -15.40 5.13
CA ASN A 120 -30.21 -16.43 4.31
C ASN A 120 -30.31 -17.78 5.05
N LYS A 121 -29.27 -18.18 5.80
CA LYS A 121 -29.28 -19.39 6.63
C LYS A 121 -30.28 -19.36 7.81
N ARG A 122 -30.74 -18.19 8.25
CA ARG A 122 -31.73 -18.05 9.34
C ARG A 122 -33.18 -18.11 8.86
N ASN A 123 -33.40 -17.91 7.56
CA ASN A 123 -34.72 -17.87 6.95
C ASN A 123 -35.10 -19.19 6.25
N VAL A 124 -34.23 -20.20 6.31
CA VAL A 124 -34.44 -21.58 5.83
C VAL A 124 -34.44 -22.49 7.04
#